data_AF-A0AAN0Y5J1-F1
#
_entry.id   AF-A0AAN0Y5J1-F1
#
_cell.length_a   1.000
_cell.length_b   1.000
_cell.length_c   1.000
_cell.angle_alpha   90.00
_cell.angle_beta   90.00
_cell.angle_gamma   90.00
#
_symmetry.space_group_name_H-M   'P 1'
#
loop_
_entity.id
_entity.type
_entity.pdbx_description
1 polymer ?
#
loop_
_entity_poly.entity_id
_entity_poly.type
_entity_poly.pdbx_seq_one_letter_code
_entity_poly.pdbx_strand_id
1 'polypeptide(L)'
;MKITELLTIKTPLPVSELVEKQVEELQKALCILGYPVGTVDGLIGPKTRNAWAEFKTDELPGNPVLIGKESIERLQVRLDGITANDTYDFTCREGVIDAIKHECVEQGLVLDTQKAYVLATTQWETNQTFMPVREAYWLSENWRKKNLRYFPFYGRGFVQLTWKNNYEKYSQLLDIDMTNQPDIAMQPNIALFVLIHGFKTGTFTGRRISDYINDNNTDFIGARRCINGSDRAHEISEIAKGFLRKF
;
A
#
# COMPACT_ATOMS: atom_id res chain seq x y z
N MET A 1 2.18 -10.29 -7.73
CA MET A 1 3.47 -11.01 -7.57
C MET A 1 3.20 -12.50 -7.66
N LYS A 2 4.00 -13.24 -8.46
CA LYS A 2 3.88 -14.70 -8.55
C LYS A 2 4.94 -15.35 -7.67
N ILE A 3 4.51 -16.24 -6.78
CA ILE A 3 5.37 -17.04 -5.91
C ILE A 3 6.01 -18.15 -6.74
N THR A 4 7.32 -18.33 -6.58
CA THR A 4 8.14 -19.28 -7.35
C THR A 4 9.17 -19.98 -6.45
N GLU A 5 9.91 -19.23 -5.64
CA GLU A 5 10.94 -19.76 -4.75
C GLU A 5 10.33 -20.59 -3.62
N LEU A 6 9.24 -20.12 -2.99
CA LEU A 6 8.54 -20.85 -1.93
C LEU A 6 7.86 -22.13 -2.44
N LEU A 7 7.42 -22.18 -3.71
CA LEU A 7 6.81 -23.38 -4.30
C LEU A 7 7.79 -24.57 -4.43
N THR A 8 9.09 -24.32 -4.24
CA THR A 8 10.10 -25.39 -4.16
C THR A 8 9.98 -26.23 -2.88
N ILE A 9 9.34 -25.69 -1.83
CA ILE A 9 9.11 -26.37 -0.55
C ILE A 9 8.14 -27.54 -0.73
N LYS A 10 8.63 -28.78 -0.55
CA LYS A 10 7.82 -30.00 -0.69
C LYS A 10 7.25 -30.52 0.62
N THR A 11 7.98 -30.32 1.71
CA THR A 11 7.60 -30.75 3.05
C THR A 11 7.53 -29.51 3.95
N PRO A 12 6.50 -29.39 4.82
CA PRO A 12 6.44 -28.27 5.75
C PRO A 12 7.70 -28.18 6.60
N LEU A 13 8.27 -26.97 6.71
CA LEU A 13 9.46 -26.68 7.50
C LEU A 13 9.28 -25.38 8.29
N PRO A 14 10.07 -25.17 9.36
CA PRO A 14 10.10 -23.89 10.06
C PRO A 14 10.51 -22.75 9.13
N VAL A 15 9.87 -21.57 9.26
CA VAL A 15 10.25 -20.39 8.47
C VAL A 15 11.70 -19.93 8.71
N SER A 16 12.29 -20.32 9.85
CA SER A 16 13.70 -20.08 10.17
C SER A 16 14.68 -20.88 9.32
N GLU A 17 14.22 -21.92 8.62
CA GLU A 17 15.04 -22.79 7.78
C GLU A 17 14.94 -22.43 6.28
N LEU A 18 14.18 -21.39 5.93
CA LEU A 18 14.10 -20.89 4.56
C LEU A 18 15.46 -20.35 4.10
N VAL A 19 15.79 -20.61 2.83
CA VAL A 19 16.98 -20.01 2.20
C VAL A 19 16.72 -18.55 1.85
N GLU A 20 17.79 -17.76 1.69
CA GLU A 20 17.75 -16.31 1.46
C GLU A 20 16.70 -15.88 0.43
N LYS A 21 16.68 -16.50 -0.76
CA LYS A 21 15.69 -16.19 -1.80
C LYS A 21 14.24 -16.49 -1.41
N GLN A 22 14.00 -17.57 -0.67
CA GLN A 22 12.67 -17.90 -0.15
C GLN A 22 12.25 -16.89 0.93
N VAL A 23 13.18 -16.43 1.77
CA VAL A 23 12.91 -15.40 2.76
C VAL A 23 12.61 -14.07 2.08
N GLU A 24 13.36 -13.66 1.07
CA GLU A 24 13.07 -12.45 0.29
C GLU A 24 11.69 -12.51 -0.36
N GLU A 25 11.35 -13.64 -0.99
CA GLU A 25 10.04 -13.84 -1.61
C GLU A 25 8.90 -13.78 -0.58
N LEU A 26 9.09 -14.44 0.58
CA LEU A 26 8.14 -14.37 1.68
C LEU A 26 7.98 -12.94 2.23
N GLN A 27 9.10 -12.23 2.43
CA GLN A 27 9.10 -10.84 2.89
C GLN A 27 8.35 -9.93 1.92
N LYS A 28 8.61 -10.04 0.62
CA LYS A 28 7.88 -9.29 -0.42
C LYS A 28 6.39 -9.61 -0.37
N ALA A 29 6.03 -10.89 -0.37
CA ALA A 29 4.63 -11.30 -0.33
C ALA A 29 3.88 -10.76 0.90
N LEU A 30 4.46 -10.93 2.10
CA LEU A 30 3.89 -10.41 3.34
C LEU A 30 3.81 -8.88 3.34
N CYS A 31 4.84 -8.20 2.83
CA CYS A 31 4.85 -6.75 2.69
C CYS A 31 3.73 -6.27 1.75
N ILE A 32 3.52 -6.92 0.60
CA ILE A 32 2.42 -6.62 -0.34
C ILE A 32 1.07 -6.74 0.37
N LEU A 33 0.90 -7.80 1.15
CA LEU A 33 -0.32 -8.05 1.94
C LEU A 33 -0.43 -7.15 3.18
N GLY A 34 0.57 -6.31 3.43
CA GLY A 34 0.58 -5.30 4.47
C GLY A 34 0.97 -5.80 5.86
N TYR A 35 1.60 -6.97 5.95
CA TYR A 35 2.20 -7.47 7.18
C TYR A 35 3.61 -6.88 7.36
N PRO A 36 3.94 -6.31 8.53
CA PRO A 36 5.13 -5.50 8.72
C PRO A 36 6.41 -6.34 8.88
N VAL A 37 7.02 -6.74 7.76
CA VAL A 37 8.28 -7.51 7.75
C VAL A 37 9.53 -6.69 8.05
N GLY A 38 9.45 -5.36 7.95
CA GLY A 38 10.62 -4.47 8.02
C GLY A 38 11.30 -4.33 6.66
N THR A 39 12.61 -4.54 6.61
CA THR A 39 13.38 -4.52 5.36
C THR A 39 13.23 -5.86 4.64
N VAL A 40 13.09 -5.84 3.32
CA VAL A 40 13.23 -7.03 2.48
C VAL A 40 14.72 -7.26 2.27
N ASP A 41 15.31 -8.19 3.00
CA ASP A 41 16.76 -8.40 3.09
C ASP A 41 17.16 -9.89 3.03
N GLY A 42 16.21 -10.80 2.88
CA GLY A 42 16.48 -12.23 2.85
C GLY A 42 16.81 -12.84 4.21
N LEU A 43 16.65 -12.07 5.30
CA LEU A 43 16.97 -12.50 6.66
C LEU A 43 15.72 -12.77 7.50
N ILE A 44 15.67 -13.94 8.14
CA ILE A 44 14.55 -14.34 8.99
C ILE A 44 14.67 -13.76 10.42
N GLY A 45 14.40 -12.45 10.53
CA GLY A 45 14.37 -11.72 11.79
C GLY A 45 13.05 -11.86 12.57
N PRO A 46 12.96 -11.29 13.79
CA PRO A 46 11.72 -11.27 14.58
C PRO A 46 10.54 -10.61 13.85
N LYS A 47 10.78 -9.55 13.07
CA LYS A 47 9.74 -8.88 12.29
C LYS A 47 9.14 -9.79 11.22
N THR A 48 9.98 -10.46 10.44
CA THR A 48 9.53 -11.43 9.43
C THR A 48 8.75 -12.59 10.08
N ARG A 49 9.23 -13.13 11.22
CA ARG A 49 8.52 -14.18 11.96
C ARG A 49 7.16 -13.73 12.48
N ASN A 50 7.07 -12.53 13.06
CA ASN A 50 5.83 -11.98 13.58
C ASN A 50 4.84 -11.73 12.45
N ALA A 51 5.28 -11.10 11.35
CA ALA A 51 4.47 -10.86 10.17
C ALA A 51 3.91 -12.18 9.56
N TRP A 52 4.73 -13.23 9.52
CA TRP A 52 4.26 -14.56 9.10
C TRP A 52 3.22 -15.16 10.05
N ALA A 53 3.48 -15.07 11.37
CA ALA A 53 2.56 -15.59 12.37
C ALA A 53 1.20 -14.85 12.37
N GLU A 54 1.22 -13.54 12.16
CA GLU A 54 0.04 -12.70 11.97
C GLU A 54 -0.73 -13.17 10.73
N PHE A 55 -0.07 -13.27 9.56
CA PHE A 55 -0.70 -13.78 8.34
C PHE A 55 -1.34 -15.16 8.53
N LYS A 56 -0.64 -16.07 9.21
CA LYS A 56 -1.17 -17.41 9.52
C LYS A 56 -2.40 -17.34 10.42
N THR A 57 -2.43 -16.44 11.39
CA THR A 57 -3.57 -16.25 12.29
C THR A 57 -4.78 -15.72 11.53
N ASP A 58 -4.56 -14.77 10.62
CA ASP A 58 -5.64 -14.10 9.88
C ASP A 58 -6.23 -14.98 8.76
N GLU A 59 -5.39 -15.74 8.05
CA GLU A 59 -5.76 -16.35 6.76
C GLU A 59 -5.85 -17.88 6.75
N LEU A 60 -5.09 -18.55 7.62
CA LEU A 60 -5.04 -20.01 7.68
C LEU A 60 -4.57 -20.51 9.06
N PRO A 61 -5.45 -20.46 10.08
CA PRO A 61 -5.14 -20.85 11.44
C PRO A 61 -4.54 -22.26 11.50
N GLY A 62 -3.38 -22.39 12.15
CA GLY A 62 -2.58 -23.61 12.21
C GLY A 62 -1.25 -23.32 12.92
N ASN A 63 -0.25 -24.20 12.80
CA ASN A 63 1.06 -23.93 13.39
C ASN A 63 1.72 -22.72 12.70
N PRO A 64 1.90 -21.57 13.37
CA PRO A 64 2.41 -20.35 12.76
C PRO A 64 3.93 -20.38 12.56
N VAL A 65 4.63 -21.41 13.06
CA VAL A 65 6.08 -21.56 12.86
C VAL A 65 6.39 -22.19 11.51
N LEU A 66 5.47 -23.02 10.99
CA LEU A 66 5.68 -23.79 9.78
C LEU A 66 5.17 -23.07 8.55
N ILE A 67 5.90 -23.24 7.45
CA ILE A 67 5.46 -22.92 6.10
C ILE A 67 5.41 -24.20 5.28
N GLY A 68 4.30 -24.40 4.57
CA GLY A 68 4.05 -25.56 3.73
C GLY A 68 3.06 -25.22 2.63
N LYS A 69 2.80 -26.20 1.75
CA LYS A 69 2.03 -26.04 0.51
C LYS A 69 0.75 -25.21 0.68
N GLU A 70 -0.12 -25.56 1.63
CA GLU A 70 -1.40 -24.86 1.84
C GLU A 70 -1.21 -23.38 2.21
N SER A 71 -0.20 -23.07 3.01
CA SER A 71 0.06 -21.68 3.41
C SER A 71 0.65 -20.86 2.26
N ILE A 72 1.45 -21.50 1.39
CA ILE A 72 1.99 -20.88 0.18
C ILE A 72 0.89 -20.65 -0.86
N GLU A 73 -0.01 -21.61 -1.04
CA GLU A 73 -1.18 -21.48 -1.92
C GLU A 73 -2.11 -20.36 -1.43
N ARG A 74 -2.36 -20.29 -0.12
CA ARG A 74 -3.14 -19.19 0.47
C ARG A 74 -2.45 -17.84 0.25
N LEU A 75 -1.13 -17.78 0.39
CA LEU A 75 -0.35 -16.56 0.13
C LEU A 75 -0.49 -16.12 -1.34
N GLN A 76 -0.38 -17.06 -2.30
CA GLN A 76 -0.59 -16.77 -3.72
C GLN A 76 -2.01 -16.25 -4.00
N VAL A 77 -3.05 -16.90 -3.46
CA VAL A 77 -4.44 -16.48 -3.65
C VAL A 77 -4.66 -15.05 -3.15
N ARG A 78 -4.09 -14.69 -1.99
CA ARG A 78 -4.17 -13.33 -1.46
C ARG A 78 -3.42 -12.32 -2.34
N LEU A 79 -2.27 -12.69 -2.90
CA LEU A 79 -1.52 -11.84 -3.82
C LEU A 79 -2.24 -11.64 -5.15
N ASP A 80 -2.89 -12.68 -5.67
CA ASP A 80 -3.65 -12.62 -6.92
C ASP A 80 -4.83 -11.66 -6.79
N GLY A 81 -5.52 -11.66 -5.64
CA GLY A 81 -6.61 -10.74 -5.33
C GLY A 81 -6.21 -9.26 -5.39
N ILE A 82 -4.95 -8.91 -5.10
CA ILE A 82 -4.45 -7.53 -5.20
C ILE A 82 -4.28 -7.10 -6.67
N THR A 83 -3.84 -8.01 -7.53
CA THR A 83 -3.55 -7.70 -8.95
C THR A 83 -4.73 -7.92 -9.89
N ALA A 84 -5.75 -8.68 -9.47
CA ALA A 84 -6.90 -9.06 -10.29
C ALA A 84 -8.01 -7.99 -10.37
N ASN A 85 -7.79 -6.78 -9.86
CA ASN A 85 -8.79 -5.73 -9.80
C ASN A 85 -8.99 -4.97 -11.13
N ASP A 86 -9.28 -5.72 -12.20
CA ASP A 86 -9.95 -5.20 -13.41
C ASP A 86 -11.46 -4.93 -13.17
N THR A 87 -11.90 -5.02 -11.91
CA THR A 87 -13.31 -4.96 -11.48
C THR A 87 -13.74 -3.58 -10.99
N TYR A 88 -12.82 -2.64 -10.80
CA TYR A 88 -13.15 -1.29 -10.33
C TYR A 88 -13.45 -0.34 -11.47
N ASP A 89 -14.47 0.51 -11.28
CA ASP A 89 -14.80 1.59 -12.20
C ASP A 89 -14.00 2.86 -11.85
N PHE A 90 -12.99 3.18 -12.67
CA PHE A 90 -12.24 4.44 -12.56
C PHE A 90 -12.71 5.52 -13.56
N THR A 91 -13.86 5.34 -14.19
CA THR A 91 -14.38 6.29 -15.19
C THR A 91 -15.18 7.43 -14.57
N CYS A 92 -15.65 7.26 -13.34
CA CYS A 92 -16.41 8.27 -12.60
C CYS A 92 -15.94 8.39 -11.14
N ARG A 93 -16.25 9.52 -10.51
CA ARG A 93 -15.86 9.84 -9.13
C ARG A 93 -16.39 8.79 -8.14
N GLU A 94 -17.65 8.41 -8.30
CA GLU A 94 -18.35 7.46 -7.44
C GLU A 94 -17.70 6.08 -7.50
N GLY A 95 -17.38 5.61 -8.72
CA GLY A 95 -16.66 4.34 -8.92
C GLY A 95 -15.30 4.33 -8.23
N VAL A 96 -14.54 5.44 -8.29
CA VAL A 96 -13.25 5.57 -7.59
C VAL A 96 -13.44 5.56 -6.07
N ILE A 97 -14.46 6.24 -5.55
CA ILE A 97 -14.78 6.23 -4.10
C ILE A 97 -15.07 4.81 -3.63
N ASP A 98 -15.86 4.05 -4.41
CA ASP A 98 -16.20 2.67 -4.07
C ASP A 98 -14.98 1.74 -4.18
N ALA A 99 -14.14 1.93 -5.19
CA ALA A 99 -12.86 1.24 -5.31
C ALA A 99 -11.94 1.49 -4.10
N ILE A 100 -11.84 2.74 -3.63
CA ILE A 100 -11.07 3.09 -2.42
C ILE A 100 -11.62 2.39 -1.18
N LYS A 101 -12.94 2.40 -0.99
CA LYS A 101 -13.58 1.73 0.16
C LYS A 101 -13.35 0.23 0.12
N HIS A 102 -13.50 -0.39 -1.04
CA HIS A 102 -13.30 -1.83 -1.21
C HIS A 102 -11.84 -2.21 -0.98
N GLU A 103 -10.91 -1.50 -1.61
CA GLU A 103 -9.47 -1.75 -1.45
C GLU A 103 -9.01 -1.53 -0.01
N CYS A 104 -9.58 -0.54 0.70
CA CYS A 104 -9.34 -0.40 2.15
C CYS A 104 -9.67 -1.70 2.88
N VAL A 105 -10.83 -2.30 2.64
CA VAL A 105 -11.22 -3.57 3.29
C VAL A 105 -10.32 -4.73 2.86
N GLU A 106 -10.01 -4.85 1.56
CA GLU A 106 -9.15 -5.91 1.04
C GLU A 106 -7.74 -5.88 1.64
N GLN A 107 -7.23 -4.68 1.90
CA GLN A 107 -5.98 -4.48 2.61
C GLN A 107 -6.16 -4.36 4.13
N GLY A 108 -7.33 -4.56 4.72
CA GLY A 108 -7.51 -4.62 6.18
C GLY A 108 -7.62 -3.27 6.91
N LEU A 109 -7.87 -2.17 6.20
CA LEU A 109 -8.32 -0.90 6.76
C LEU A 109 -9.85 -0.89 6.91
N VAL A 110 -10.35 -1.66 7.88
CA VAL A 110 -11.78 -1.98 7.99
C VAL A 110 -12.63 -0.89 8.63
N LEU A 111 -12.03 0.05 9.37
CA LEU A 111 -12.76 1.11 10.08
C LEU A 111 -13.25 2.20 9.14
N ASP A 112 -14.49 2.63 9.29
CA ASP A 112 -15.05 3.72 8.48
C ASP A 112 -14.33 5.05 8.74
N THR A 113 -13.78 5.25 9.93
CA THR A 113 -12.89 6.38 10.24
C THR A 113 -11.61 6.34 9.41
N GLN A 114 -11.00 5.18 9.21
CA GLN A 114 -9.83 5.02 8.35
C GLN A 114 -10.21 5.30 6.89
N LYS A 115 -11.28 4.68 6.38
CA LYS A 115 -11.77 4.88 5.01
C LYS A 115 -12.10 6.35 4.73
N ALA A 116 -12.77 7.02 5.66
CA ALA A 116 -13.10 8.44 5.55
C ALA A 116 -11.86 9.32 5.40
N TYR A 117 -10.78 9.00 6.14
CA TYR A 117 -9.53 9.75 6.05
C TYR A 117 -8.77 9.49 4.74
N VAL A 118 -8.77 8.24 4.24
CA VAL A 118 -8.21 7.89 2.94
C VAL A 118 -8.93 8.63 1.80
N LEU A 119 -10.27 8.67 1.83
CA LEU A 119 -11.09 9.41 0.88
C LEU A 119 -10.81 10.92 0.94
N ALA A 120 -10.68 11.48 2.15
CA ALA A 120 -10.35 12.89 2.32
C ALA A 120 -8.98 13.25 1.76
N THR A 121 -7.97 12.41 2.01
CA THR A 121 -6.64 12.57 1.42
C THR A 121 -6.72 12.52 -0.10
N THR A 122 -7.40 11.52 -0.66
CA THR A 122 -7.54 11.40 -2.12
C THR A 122 -8.25 12.62 -2.72
N GLN A 123 -9.32 13.09 -2.09
CA GLN A 123 -10.00 14.31 -2.51
C GLN A 123 -9.05 15.52 -2.52
N TRP A 124 -8.23 15.66 -1.49
CA TRP A 124 -7.28 16.77 -1.38
C TRP A 124 -6.19 16.70 -2.47
N GLU A 125 -5.51 15.56 -2.56
CA GLU A 125 -4.35 15.37 -3.44
C GLU A 125 -4.71 15.36 -4.94
N THR A 126 -5.96 15.04 -5.29
CA THR A 126 -6.44 15.00 -6.67
C THR A 126 -7.20 16.25 -7.11
N ASN A 127 -7.12 17.34 -6.32
CA ASN A 127 -7.90 18.56 -6.55
C ASN A 127 -9.41 18.26 -6.71
N GLN A 128 -9.92 17.41 -5.84
CA GLN A 128 -11.30 16.93 -5.78
C GLN A 128 -11.75 16.07 -6.96
N THR A 129 -10.92 15.79 -7.95
CA THR A 129 -11.35 15.04 -9.15
C THR A 129 -11.52 13.54 -8.89
N PHE A 130 -10.85 12.99 -7.87
CA PHE A 130 -10.71 11.54 -7.68
C PHE A 130 -10.08 10.84 -8.89
N MET A 131 -9.28 11.55 -9.69
CA MET A 131 -8.47 10.96 -10.75
C MET A 131 -6.99 10.98 -10.34
N PRO A 132 -6.19 9.97 -10.72
CA PRO A 132 -4.73 10.06 -10.58
C PRO A 132 -4.21 11.33 -11.26
N VAL A 133 -3.42 12.14 -10.56
CA VAL A 133 -2.89 13.40 -11.10
C VAL A 133 -1.36 13.42 -11.12
N ARG A 134 -0.82 14.12 -12.11
CA ARG A 134 0.60 14.49 -12.15
C ARG A 134 0.79 15.80 -11.41
N GLU A 135 1.86 15.90 -10.63
CA GLU A 135 2.25 17.15 -9.99
C GLU A 135 2.41 18.25 -11.05
N ALA A 136 1.79 19.41 -10.80
CA ALA A 136 1.74 20.52 -11.75
C ALA A 136 1.28 20.10 -13.16
N TYR A 137 0.22 19.28 -13.27
CA TYR A 137 -0.29 18.74 -14.54
C TYR A 137 -0.62 19.80 -15.61
N TRP A 138 -0.83 21.06 -15.23
CA TRP A 138 -1.04 22.19 -16.14
C TRP A 138 0.26 22.75 -16.76
N LEU A 139 1.44 22.27 -16.34
CA LEU A 139 2.75 22.68 -16.85
C LEU A 139 3.39 21.59 -17.72
N SER A 140 4.33 22.01 -18.57
CA SER A 140 5.04 21.10 -19.47
C SER A 140 6.01 20.19 -18.73
N GLU A 141 6.35 19.06 -19.36
CA GLU A 141 7.34 18.13 -18.83
C GLU A 141 8.73 18.77 -18.70
N ASN A 142 9.10 19.63 -19.65
CA ASN A 142 10.33 20.42 -19.57
C ASN A 142 10.34 21.37 -18.36
N TRP A 143 9.18 21.92 -17.98
CA TRP A 143 9.09 22.70 -16.76
C TRP A 143 9.32 21.82 -15.53
N ARG A 144 8.68 20.66 -15.44
CA ARG A 144 8.89 19.70 -14.32
C ARG A 144 10.36 19.29 -14.21
N LYS A 145 11.00 18.94 -15.32
CA LYS A 145 12.43 18.57 -15.39
C LYS A 145 13.35 19.67 -14.86
N LYS A 146 13.01 20.94 -15.08
CA LYS A 146 13.81 22.09 -14.65
C LYS A 146 13.54 22.53 -13.21
N ASN A 147 12.32 22.33 -12.70
CA ASN A 147 11.87 22.96 -11.46
C ASN A 147 11.64 21.98 -10.30
N LEU A 148 11.40 20.69 -10.59
CA LEU A 148 11.14 19.70 -9.54
C LEU A 148 12.43 18.96 -9.17
N ARG A 149 12.86 19.14 -7.92
CA ARG A 149 14.12 18.58 -7.38
C ARG A 149 14.25 17.06 -7.47
N TYR A 150 13.12 16.36 -7.56
CA TYR A 150 13.03 14.91 -7.58
C TYR A 150 12.66 14.36 -8.96
N PHE A 151 12.72 15.17 -10.02
CA PHE A 151 12.51 14.68 -11.38
C PHE A 151 13.45 13.48 -11.69
N PRO A 152 12.97 12.40 -12.32
CA PRO A 152 11.62 12.19 -12.89
C PRO A 152 10.56 11.69 -11.89
N PHE A 153 10.93 11.46 -10.63
CA PHE A 153 10.09 10.93 -9.54
C PHE A 153 9.26 11.99 -8.81
N TYR A 154 8.62 12.87 -9.58
CA TYR A 154 7.63 13.83 -9.08
C TYR A 154 6.28 13.19 -8.81
N GLY A 155 5.42 13.92 -8.08
CA GLY A 155 4.13 13.43 -7.60
C GLY A 155 3.25 12.82 -8.69
N ARG A 156 2.83 11.57 -8.50
CA ARG A 156 1.86 10.86 -9.36
C ARG A 156 0.84 10.08 -8.52
N GLY A 157 -0.29 9.73 -9.15
CA GLY A 157 -1.30 8.88 -8.54
C GLY A 157 -2.27 9.63 -7.61
N PHE A 158 -3.03 8.87 -6.82
CA PHE A 158 -4.02 9.39 -5.87
C PHE A 158 -3.41 10.11 -4.67
N VAL A 159 -2.13 9.84 -4.36
CA VAL A 159 -1.46 10.29 -3.13
C VAL A 159 -0.20 11.13 -3.39
N GLN A 160 0.05 11.52 -4.65
CA GLN A 160 1.26 12.24 -5.04
C GLN A 160 2.57 11.53 -4.65
N LEU A 161 2.71 10.25 -5.04
CA LEU A 161 3.92 9.45 -4.81
C LEU A 161 5.15 10.19 -5.38
N THR A 162 6.13 10.47 -4.53
CA THR A 162 7.30 11.29 -4.85
C THR A 162 8.56 10.61 -4.34
N TRP A 163 9.73 10.98 -4.88
CA TRP A 163 11.09 10.51 -4.54
C TRP A 163 11.46 9.13 -5.09
N LYS A 164 12.70 9.03 -5.61
CA LYS A 164 13.26 7.80 -6.17
C LYS A 164 13.08 6.58 -5.25
N ASN A 165 13.41 6.73 -3.97
CA ASN A 165 13.33 5.62 -3.01
C ASN A 165 11.90 5.05 -2.88
N ASN A 166 10.86 5.89 -2.97
CA ASN A 166 9.48 5.39 -2.91
C ASN A 166 9.09 4.65 -4.20
N TYR A 167 9.52 5.16 -5.35
CA TYR A 167 9.36 4.46 -6.62
C TYR A 167 10.12 3.13 -6.65
N GLU A 168 11.35 3.07 -6.14
CA GLU A 168 12.14 1.84 -6.02
C GLU A 168 11.44 0.82 -5.11
N LYS A 169 10.93 1.26 -3.95
CA LYS A 169 10.19 0.38 -3.04
C LYS A 169 8.98 -0.24 -3.73
N TYR A 170 8.11 0.55 -4.35
CA TYR A 170 6.93 0.00 -5.04
C TYR A 170 7.29 -0.78 -6.30
N SER A 171 8.37 -0.41 -7.00
CA SER A 171 8.89 -1.14 -8.14
C SER A 171 9.31 -2.57 -7.75
N GLN A 172 10.08 -2.69 -6.66
CA GLN A 172 10.50 -3.98 -6.12
C GLN A 172 9.34 -4.77 -5.52
N LEU A 173 8.42 -4.08 -4.84
CA LEU A 173 7.28 -4.70 -4.18
C LEU A 173 6.29 -5.30 -5.18
N LEU A 174 6.02 -4.59 -6.27
CA LEU A 174 5.05 -5.02 -7.28
C LEU A 174 5.68 -5.83 -8.41
N ASP A 175 7.01 -5.92 -8.47
CA ASP A 175 7.76 -6.51 -9.58
C ASP A 175 7.44 -5.81 -10.92
N ILE A 176 7.43 -4.48 -10.89
CA ILE A 176 7.12 -3.61 -12.04
C ILE A 176 8.18 -2.51 -12.13
N ASP A 177 8.72 -2.22 -13.31
CA ASP A 177 9.79 -1.23 -13.49
C ASP A 177 9.28 0.22 -13.47
N MET A 178 8.83 0.68 -12.29
CA MET A 178 8.43 2.07 -12.07
C MET A 178 9.64 3.02 -12.03
N THR A 179 10.86 2.50 -11.90
CA THR A 179 12.07 3.31 -11.86
C THR A 179 12.46 3.87 -13.22
N ASN A 180 12.33 3.07 -14.28
CA ASN A 180 12.53 3.52 -15.65
C ASN A 180 11.22 4.00 -16.29
N GLN A 181 10.06 3.56 -15.78
CA GLN A 181 8.73 3.95 -16.26
C GLN A 181 7.87 4.56 -15.13
N PRO A 182 8.22 5.74 -14.58
CA PRO A 182 7.53 6.33 -13.43
C PRO A 182 6.06 6.67 -13.69
N ASP A 183 5.66 6.80 -14.95
CA ASP A 183 4.26 7.03 -15.33
C ASP A 183 3.34 5.83 -15.05
N ILE A 184 3.87 4.65 -14.75
CA ILE A 184 3.08 3.51 -14.25
C ILE A 184 2.33 3.88 -12.96
N ALA A 185 2.88 4.77 -12.13
CA ALA A 185 2.20 5.28 -10.92
C ALA A 185 0.90 6.06 -11.20
N MET A 186 0.63 6.40 -12.47
CA MET A 186 -0.64 7.02 -12.89
C MET A 186 -1.72 6.01 -13.24
N GLN A 187 -1.38 4.73 -13.41
CA GLN A 187 -2.39 3.70 -13.68
C GLN A 187 -3.30 3.58 -12.45
N PRO A 188 -4.64 3.68 -12.60
CA PRO A 188 -5.54 3.77 -11.45
C PRO A 188 -5.41 2.62 -10.45
N ASN A 189 -5.25 1.38 -10.92
CA ASN A 189 -5.02 0.22 -10.05
C ASN A 189 -3.73 0.32 -9.24
N ILE A 190 -2.63 0.77 -9.87
CA ILE A 190 -1.35 0.97 -9.17
C ILE A 190 -1.46 2.14 -8.19
N ALA A 191 -2.10 3.24 -8.58
CA ALA A 191 -2.30 4.40 -7.72
C ALA A 191 -3.17 4.06 -6.49
N LEU A 192 -4.21 3.23 -6.69
CA LEU A 192 -5.10 2.75 -5.64
C LEU A 192 -4.33 1.86 -4.67
N PHE A 193 -3.61 0.85 -5.18
CA PHE A 193 -2.77 -0.01 -4.35
C PHE A 193 -1.77 0.80 -3.52
N VAL A 194 -1.01 1.72 -4.16
CA VAL A 194 -0.01 2.56 -3.50
C VAL A 194 -0.65 3.40 -2.39
N LEU A 195 -1.81 4.03 -2.64
CA LEU A 195 -2.54 4.83 -1.67
C LEU A 195 -2.86 4.02 -0.41
N ILE A 196 -3.55 2.88 -0.56
CA ILE A 196 -4.02 2.09 0.59
C ILE A 196 -2.85 1.43 1.30
N HIS A 197 -1.94 0.81 0.53
CA HIS A 197 -0.78 0.11 1.06
C HIS A 197 0.12 1.05 1.86
N GLY A 198 0.36 2.25 1.35
CA GLY A 198 1.18 3.24 2.02
C GLY A 198 0.56 3.75 3.32
N PHE A 199 -0.76 3.90 3.39
CA PHE A 199 -1.46 4.19 4.65
C PHE A 199 -1.37 3.05 5.66
N LYS A 200 -1.59 1.81 5.21
CA LYS A 200 -1.55 0.63 6.07
C LYS A 200 -0.17 0.39 6.67
N THR A 201 0.86 0.43 5.82
CA THR A 201 2.22 0.02 6.18
C THR A 201 3.10 1.19 6.62
N GLY A 202 2.67 2.43 6.37
CA GLY A 202 3.47 3.62 6.61
C GLY A 202 4.64 3.75 5.64
N THR A 203 4.58 3.13 4.46
CA THR A 203 5.71 3.06 3.50
C THR A 203 6.29 4.43 3.13
N PHE A 204 5.47 5.49 3.12
CA PHE A 204 5.87 6.84 2.75
C PHE A 204 6.75 7.54 3.81
N THR A 205 6.39 7.41 5.09
CA THR A 205 6.93 8.24 6.19
C THR A 205 7.33 7.47 7.44
N GLY A 206 7.08 6.17 7.47
CA GLY A 206 7.18 5.30 8.65
C GLY A 206 5.99 5.37 9.60
N ARG A 207 4.94 6.12 9.25
CA ARG A 207 3.75 6.33 10.09
C ARG A 207 2.51 5.72 9.44
N ARG A 208 1.86 4.79 10.14
CA ARG A 208 0.67 4.08 9.67
C ARG A 208 -0.58 4.84 10.06
N ILE A 209 -1.66 4.63 9.30
CA ILE A 209 -2.96 5.21 9.65
C ILE A 209 -3.46 4.72 11.02
N SER A 210 -3.16 3.46 11.38
CA SER A 210 -3.53 2.85 12.66
C SER A 210 -2.81 3.45 13.88
N ASP A 211 -1.69 4.15 13.66
CA ASP A 211 -1.01 4.89 14.72
C ASP A 211 -1.83 6.12 15.20
N TYR A 212 -2.82 6.56 14.40
CA TYR A 212 -3.69 7.71 14.70
C TYR A 212 -5.19 7.37 14.74
N ILE A 213 -5.61 6.40 13.94
CA ILE A 213 -7.01 6.03 13.76
C ILE A 213 -7.15 4.51 13.95
N ASN A 214 -7.71 4.12 15.09
CA ASN A 214 -7.95 2.74 15.51
C ASN A 214 -9.26 2.65 16.31
N ASP A 215 -9.56 1.48 16.86
CA ASP A 215 -10.83 1.22 17.57
C ASP A 215 -11.07 2.15 18.77
N ASN A 216 -9.99 2.69 19.36
CA ASN A 216 -10.06 3.49 20.58
C ASN A 216 -9.75 4.98 20.35
N ASN A 217 -9.29 5.36 19.16
CA ASN A 217 -8.87 6.73 18.87
C ASN A 217 -9.12 7.10 17.41
N THR A 218 -9.55 8.34 17.17
CA THR A 218 -9.69 8.91 15.81
C THR A 218 -9.05 10.29 15.77
N ASP A 219 -7.76 10.34 15.44
CA ASP A 219 -7.00 11.57 15.26
C ASP A 219 -6.77 11.87 13.77
N PHE A 220 -7.78 12.47 13.11
CA PHE A 220 -7.66 12.88 11.71
C PHE A 220 -6.60 13.95 11.46
N ILE A 221 -6.32 14.83 12.44
CA ILE A 221 -5.30 15.86 12.29
C ILE A 221 -3.92 15.22 12.28
N GLY A 222 -3.65 14.31 13.24
CA GLY A 222 -2.39 13.61 13.34
C GLY A 222 -2.12 12.65 12.19
N ALA A 223 -3.17 12.06 11.61
CA ALA A 223 -3.08 11.15 10.47
C ALA A 223 -2.46 11.79 9.22
N ARG A 224 -2.36 13.13 9.13
CA ARG A 224 -1.65 13.79 8.03
C ARG A 224 -0.18 13.40 7.94
N ARG A 225 0.41 12.99 9.06
CA ARG A 225 1.81 12.58 9.13
C ARG A 225 2.09 11.30 8.36
N CYS A 226 1.08 10.53 7.98
CA CYS A 226 1.24 9.40 7.06
C CYS A 226 1.76 9.85 5.68
N ILE A 227 1.38 11.04 5.22
CA ILE A 227 1.69 11.54 3.86
C ILE A 227 2.72 12.68 3.88
N ASN A 228 2.39 13.82 4.51
CA ASN A 228 3.18 15.05 4.38
C ASN A 228 3.21 15.87 5.69
N GLY A 229 3.60 15.23 6.79
CA GLY A 229 3.71 15.90 8.09
C GLY A 229 2.38 16.46 8.59
N SER A 230 2.27 17.77 8.73
CA SER A 230 1.05 18.45 9.21
C SER A 230 0.46 19.44 8.20
N ASP A 231 0.97 19.45 6.97
CA ASP A 231 0.50 20.36 5.93
C ASP A 231 -0.99 20.13 5.65
N ARG A 232 -1.80 21.19 5.80
CA ARG A 232 -3.25 21.19 5.57
C ARG A 232 -4.04 20.17 6.41
N ALA A 233 -3.49 19.77 7.56
CA ALA A 233 -4.06 18.72 8.41
C ALA A 233 -5.48 19.05 8.90
N HIS A 234 -5.76 20.33 9.21
CA HIS A 234 -7.08 20.75 9.66
C HIS A 234 -8.11 20.70 8.52
N GLU A 235 -7.78 21.19 7.33
CA GLU A 235 -8.67 21.16 6.17
C GLU A 235 -9.00 19.72 5.76
N ILE A 236 -7.99 18.86 5.69
CA ILE A 236 -8.18 17.43 5.37
C ILE A 236 -8.99 16.74 6.47
N SER A 237 -8.78 17.09 7.74
CA SER A 237 -9.59 16.58 8.85
C SER A 237 -11.07 16.95 8.71
N GLU A 238 -11.40 18.15 8.25
CA GLU A 238 -12.81 18.54 8.04
C GLU A 238 -13.44 17.80 6.86
N ILE A 239 -12.67 17.55 5.79
CA ILE A 239 -13.12 16.71 4.68
C ILE A 239 -13.38 15.28 5.18
N ALA A 240 -12.49 14.72 6.01
CA ALA A 240 -12.64 13.38 6.59
C ALA A 240 -13.89 13.25 7.45
N LYS A 241 -14.17 14.24 8.31
CA LYS A 241 -15.45 14.31 9.06
C LYS A 241 -16.65 14.37 8.12
N GLY A 242 -16.52 15.06 7.00
CA GLY A 242 -17.55 15.12 5.94
C GLY A 242 -17.85 13.78 5.30
N PHE A 243 -16.83 12.99 4.99
CA PHE A 243 -17.01 11.61 4.53
C PHE A 243 -17.59 10.72 5.62
N LEU A 244 -17.07 10.78 6.85
CA LEU A 244 -17.51 9.94 7.96
C LEU A 244 -19.01 10.05 8.24
N ARG A 245 -19.58 11.26 8.15
CA ARG A 245 -21.03 11.48 8.32
C ARG A 245 -21.91 10.80 7.26
N LYS A 246 -21.33 10.27 6.18
CA LYS A 246 -22.02 9.62 5.06
C LYS A 246 -21.79 8.10 5.01
N PHE A 247 -21.03 7.54 5.94
CA PHE A 247 -20.93 6.09 6.12
C PHE A 247 -22.16 5.56 6.86
#